data_AF-A0A7C8EI99-F1
#
_entry.id   AF-A0A7C8EI99-F1
#
_cell.length_a   1.000
_cell.length_b   1.000
_cell.length_c   1.000
_cell.angle_alpha   90.00
_cell.angle_beta   90.00
_cell.angle_gamma   90.00
#
_symmetry.space_group_name_H-M   'P 1'
#
loop_
_entity.id
_entity.type
_entity.pdbx_description
1 polymer ?
#
loop_
_entity_poly.entity_id
_entity_poly.type
_entity_poly.pdbx_seq_one_letter_code
_entity_poly.pdbx_strand_id
1 'polypeptide(L)' 'MINLLRVSKVNDRPDFPLRASTLYKWIHTRKHLELFVRLGGGVYVNLDKLDAIIAKGGTK' A
#
# COMPACT_ATOMS: atom_id res chain seq x y z
N MET A 1 13.09 -3.58 10.10
CA MET A 1 13.37 -2.71 8.95
C MET A 1 12.02 -2.43 8.29
N ILE A 2 11.59 -1.17 8.12
CA ILE A 2 10.23 -0.89 7.61
C ILE A 2 10.26 -1.09 6.09
N ASN A 3 9.47 -2.05 5.58
CA ASN A 3 9.43 -2.33 4.15
C ASN A 3 8.45 -1.38 3.44
N LEU A 4 9.00 -0.35 2.78
CA LEU A 4 8.24 0.74 2.17
C LEU A 4 8.34 0.70 0.64
N LEU A 5 7.19 0.80 -0.03
CA LEU A 5 7.13 0.94 -1.48
C LEU A 5 6.42 2.24 -1.86
N ARG A 6 7.07 3.08 -2.69
CA ARG A 6 6.46 4.34 -3.14
C ARG A 6 5.23 4.04 -4.00
N VAL A 7 4.11 4.70 -3.73
CA VAL A 7 2.84 4.47 -4.45
C VAL A 7 2.99 4.67 -5.96
N SER A 8 3.80 5.65 -6.40
CA SER A 8 4.05 5.90 -7.81
C SER A 8 4.87 4.81 -8.52
N LYS A 9 5.43 3.85 -7.78
CA LYS A 9 6.30 2.78 -8.27
C LYS A 9 5.67 1.39 -8.18
N VAL A 10 4.45 1.28 -7.64
CA VAL A 10 3.78 -0.03 -7.52
C VAL A 10 3.42 -0.64 -8.87
N ASN A 11 3.14 0.18 -9.88
CA ASN A 11 2.81 -0.32 -11.22
C ASN A 11 4.04 -0.88 -11.96
N ASP A 12 5.25 -0.51 -11.52
CA ASP A 12 6.51 -1.04 -12.06
C ASP A 12 6.82 -2.46 -11.52
N ARG A 13 6.02 -2.94 -10.55
CA ARG A 13 6.16 -4.23 -9.88
C ARG A 13 5.03 -5.18 -10.26
N PRO A 14 5.27 -6.18 -11.13
CA PRO A 14 4.23 -7.10 -11.58
C PRO A 14 3.73 -8.02 -10.46
N ASP A 15 4.51 -8.21 -9.41
CA ASP A 15 4.20 -8.99 -8.21
C ASP A 15 3.31 -8.23 -7.21
N PHE A 16 3.11 -6.92 -7.40
CA PHE A 16 2.37 -6.11 -6.45
C PHE A 16 0.84 -6.23 -6.68
N PRO A 17 0.04 -6.54 -5.64
CA PRO A 17 -1.35 -6.98 -5.81
C PRO A 17 -2.34 -5.86 -6.20
N LEU A 18 -1.95 -4.59 -6.11
CA LEU A 18 -2.85 -3.44 -6.28
C LEU A 18 -2.27 -2.37 -7.22
N ARG A 19 -3.11 -1.82 -8.10
CA ARG A 19 -2.70 -0.66 -8.92
C ARG A 19 -2.54 0.61 -8.10
N ALA A 20 -1.67 1.52 -8.54
CA ALA A 20 -1.47 2.83 -7.92
C ALA A 20 -2.78 3.62 -7.77
N SER A 21 -3.66 3.55 -8.77
CA SER A 21 -4.98 4.21 -8.74
C SER A 21 -5.86 3.73 -7.59
N THR A 22 -5.83 2.43 -7.28
CA THR A 22 -6.56 1.85 -6.14
C THR A 22 -6.02 2.38 -4.81
N LEU A 23 -4.70 2.47 -4.68
CA LEU A 23 -4.06 3.01 -3.48
C LEU A 23 -4.35 4.49 -3.27
N TYR A 24 -4.31 5.31 -4.32
CA TYR A 24 -4.72 6.71 -4.24
C TYR A 24 -6.19 6.87 -3.88
N LYS A 25 -7.07 6.00 -4.41
CA LYS A 25 -8.47 5.97 -4.01
C LYS A 25 -8.61 5.67 -2.52
N TRP A 26 -7.87 4.70 -1.98
CA TRP A 26 -7.90 4.38 -0.55
C TRP A 26 -7.44 5.54 0.33
N ILE A 27 -6.38 6.25 -0.06
CA ILE A 27 -5.92 7.46 0.63
C ILE A 27 -7.03 8.52 0.62
N HIS A 28 -7.65 8.76 -0.54
CA HIS A 28 -8.71 9.76 -0.69
C HIS A 28 -9.95 9.42 0.13
N THR A 29 -10.38 8.15 0.12
CA THR A 29 -11.54 7.66 0.89
C THR A 29 -11.19 7.36 2.36
N ARG A 30 -9.98 7.68 2.81
CA ARG A 30 -9.48 7.38 4.16
C ARG A 30 -9.61 5.91 4.58
N LYS A 31 -9.50 4.99 3.62
CA LYS A 31 -9.53 3.54 3.84
C LYS A 31 -8.11 3.04 4.08
N HIS A 32 -7.91 2.22 5.12
CA HIS A 32 -6.61 1.64 5.48
C HIS A 32 -5.47 2.68 5.58
N LEU A 33 -5.73 3.83 6.21
CA LEU A 33 -4.75 4.91 6.33
C LEU A 33 -3.45 4.46 7.03
N GLU A 34 -3.54 3.45 7.89
CA GLU A 34 -2.42 2.81 8.56
C GLU A 34 -1.37 2.20 7.60
N LEU A 35 -1.75 1.92 6.35
CA LEU A 35 -0.85 1.43 5.31
C LEU A 35 0.06 2.52 4.76
N PHE A 36 -0.32 3.79 4.87
CA PHE A 36 0.34 4.86 4.14
C PHE A 36 1.27 5.67 5.04
N VAL A 37 2.49 5.88 4.57
CA VAL A 37 3.51 6.70 5.23
C VAL A 37 3.92 7.82 4.29
N ARG A 38 3.99 9.06 4.79
CA ARG A 38 4.48 10.22 4.04
C ARG A 38 5.91 10.53 4.46
N LEU A 39 6.85 10.52 3.51
CA LEU A 39 8.28 10.80 3.75
C LEU A 39 8.84 11.61 2.58
N GLY A 40 9.49 12.75 2.87
CA GLY A 40 10.16 13.56 1.83
C GLY A 40 9.25 13.94 0.66
N GLY A 41 7.99 14.29 0.92
CA GLY A 41 7.00 14.62 -0.12
C GLY A 41 6.44 13.42 -0.91
N GLY A 42 6.95 12.21 -0.68
CA GLY A 42 6.43 10.98 -1.26
C GLY A 42 5.39 10.29 -0.38
N VAL A 43 4.50 9.52 -1.02
CA VAL A 43 3.59 8.59 -0.33
C VAL A 43 4.07 7.16 -0.57
N TYR A 44 4.15 6.40 0.52
CA TYR A 44 4.65 5.03 0.54
C TYR A 44 3.61 4.11 1.18
N VAL A 45 3.55 2.87 0.70
CA VAL A 45 2.81 1.77 1.31
C VAL A 45 3.76 0.99 2.20
N ASN A 46 3.33 0.70 3.43
CA ASN A 46 3.97 -0.26 4.30
C ASN A 46 3.55 -1.67 3.88
N LEU A 47 4.50 -2.44 3.36
CA LEU A 47 4.26 -3.78 2.83
C LEU A 47 3.95 -4.79 3.94
N ASP A 48 4.61 -4.68 5.10
CA ASP A 48 4.37 -5.58 6.23
C ASP A 48 2.91 -5.50 6.72
N LYS A 49 2.35 -4.28 6.74
CA LYS A 49 0.93 -4.07 7.08
C LYS A 49 0.00 -4.52 5.95
N LEU A 50 0.40 -4.34 4.70
CA LEU A 50 -0.38 -4.81 3.55
C LEU A 50 -0.52 -6.33 3.59
N ASP A 51 0.58 -7.05 3.82
CA ASP A 51 0.60 -8.51 3.93
C ASP A 51 -0.26 -8.99 5.10
N ALA A 52 -0.21 -8.30 6.25
CA ALA A 52 -1.08 -8.61 7.38
C ALA A 52 -2.57 -8.43 7.07
N ILE A 53 -2.94 -7.44 6.25
CA ILE A 53 -4.33 -7.23 5.82
C ILE A 53 -4.76 -8.30 4.81
N ILE A 54 -3.89 -8.65 3.86
CA ILE A 54 -4.14 -9.70 2.87
C ILE A 54 -4.32 -11.05 3.59
N ALA A 55 -3.44 -11.38 4.53
CA ALA A 55 -3.53 -12.61 5.32
C ALA A 55 -4.84 -12.69 6.12
N LYS A 56 -5.33 -11.57 6.67
CA LYS A 56 -6.62 -11.51 7.37
C LYS A 56 -7.83 -11.62 6.42
N GLY A 57 -7.70 -11.10 5.19
CA GLY A 57 -8.77 -11.14 4.19
C GLY A 57 -8.85 -12.46 3.40
N GLY A 58 -7.77 -13.25 3.39
CA GLY A 58 -7.64 -14.52 2.68
C GLY A 58 -8.29 -15.72 3.34
N THR A 59 -8.87 -15.58 4.54
CA THR A 59 -9.71 -16.62 5.16
C THR A 59 -11.08 -16.67 4.49
N LYS A 60 -11.19 -17.45 3.41
CA LYS A 60 -12.43 -18.08 2.95
C LYS A 60 -12.14 -19.50 2.47
#